data_AF-A0A6G4QST2-F1
#
_entry.id   AF-A0A6G4QST2-F1
#
_cell.length_a   1.000
_cell.length_b   1.000
_cell.length_c   1.000
_cell.angle_alpha   90.00
_cell.angle_beta   90.00
_cell.angle_gamma   90.00
#
_symmetry.space_group_name_H-M   'P 1'
#
loop_
_entity.id
_entity.type
_entity.pdbx_description
1 polymer ?
#
loop_
_entity_poly.entity_id
_entity_poly.type
_entity_poly.pdbx_seq_one_letter_code
_entity_poly.pdbx_strand_id
1 'polypeptide(L)'
;MGLSPEKLADTLEAMDSSARLLLDQAREAKARADKLETALSLLVGVVANDPGLEESYALQRIAGQLRLCADLPELAAELVGCEAERIEPVMLRAAANIIASAGKPGSGDAVATMDLPPRDGATLH
;
A
#
# COMPACT_ATOMS: atom_id res chain seq x y z
N MET A 1 -33.07 -40.28 -10.44
CA MET A 1 -33.81 -39.62 -9.34
C MET A 1 -33.55 -38.13 -9.45
N GLY A 2 -34.50 -37.37 -10.00
CA GLY A 2 -34.40 -35.92 -10.09
C GLY A 2 -34.95 -35.26 -8.81
N LEU A 3 -34.40 -34.11 -8.44
CA LEU A 3 -34.97 -33.26 -7.40
C LEU A 3 -36.40 -32.86 -7.82
N SER A 4 -37.35 -32.87 -6.86
CA SER A 4 -38.65 -32.30 -7.12
C SER A 4 -38.49 -30.80 -7.42
N PRO A 5 -39.34 -30.21 -8.28
CA PRO A 5 -39.23 -28.80 -8.66
C PRO A 5 -39.22 -27.84 -7.46
N GLU A 6 -39.93 -28.18 -6.38
CA GLU A 6 -39.92 -27.43 -5.11
C GLU A 6 -38.54 -27.47 -4.43
N LYS A 7 -37.91 -28.65 -4.32
CA LYS A 7 -36.56 -28.77 -3.75
C LYS A 7 -35.50 -28.06 -4.59
N LEU A 8 -35.70 -28.01 -5.91
CA LEU A 8 -34.81 -27.27 -6.81
C LEU A 8 -34.94 -25.75 -6.58
N ALA A 9 -36.16 -25.25 -6.41
CA ALA A 9 -36.43 -23.84 -6.11
C ALA A 9 -35.83 -23.43 -4.76
N ASP A 10 -36.04 -24.23 -3.71
CA ASP A 10 -35.47 -23.97 -2.37
C ASP A 10 -33.93 -23.93 -2.40
N THR A 11 -33.31 -24.83 -3.18
CA THR A 11 -31.85 -24.86 -3.34
C THR A 11 -31.33 -23.63 -4.07
N LEU A 12 -32.03 -23.19 -5.13
CA LEU A 12 -31.66 -21.99 -5.87
C LEU A 12 -31.80 -20.72 -5.02
N GLU A 13 -32.84 -20.63 -4.19
CA GLU A 13 -33.04 -19.51 -3.27
C GLU A 13 -31.97 -19.48 -2.17
N ALA A 14 -31.61 -20.63 -1.59
CA ALA A 14 -30.51 -20.73 -0.64
C ALA A 14 -29.15 -20.37 -1.26
N MET A 15 -28.93 -20.75 -2.53
CA MET A 15 -27.73 -20.37 -3.28
C MET A 15 -27.68 -18.87 -3.57
N ASP A 16 -28.80 -18.25 -3.97
CA ASP A 16 -28.86 -16.80 -4.21
C ASP A 16 -28.60 -16.02 -2.91
N SER A 17 -29.20 -16.45 -1.79
CA SER A 17 -28.92 -15.88 -0.47
C SER A 17 -27.45 -16.01 -0.09
N SER A 18 -26.84 -17.17 -0.33
CA SER A 18 -25.41 -17.39 -0.04
C SER A 18 -24.51 -16.54 -0.92
N ALA A 19 -24.84 -16.39 -2.21
CA ALA A 19 -24.09 -15.54 -3.14
C ALA A 19 -24.14 -14.07 -2.73
N ARG A 20 -25.31 -13.58 -2.28
CA ARG A 20 -25.45 -12.20 -1.77
C ARG A 20 -24.57 -11.97 -0.53
N LEU A 21 -24.58 -12.89 0.42
CA LEU A 21 -23.73 -12.80 1.62
C LEU A 21 -22.24 -12.75 1.26
N LEU A 22 -21.79 -13.60 0.34
CA LEU A 22 -20.40 -13.60 -0.12
C LEU A 22 -20.01 -12.29 -0.82
N LEU A 23 -20.91 -11.72 -1.63
CA LEU A 23 -20.69 -10.43 -2.28
C LEU A 23 -20.55 -9.30 -1.25
N ASP A 24 -21.39 -9.29 -0.22
CA ASP A 24 -21.32 -8.28 0.84
C ASP A 24 -20.04 -8.42 1.66
N GLN A 25 -19.63 -9.64 2.00
CA GLN A 25 -18.35 -9.90 2.66
C GLN A 25 -17.16 -9.45 1.81
N ALA A 26 -17.18 -9.73 0.50
CA ALA A 26 -16.12 -9.31 -0.41
C ALA A 26 -16.03 -7.78 -0.52
N ARG A 27 -17.17 -7.08 -0.55
CA ARG A 27 -17.22 -5.61 -0.55
C ARG A 27 -16.67 -5.03 0.75
N GLU A 28 -17.01 -5.61 1.89
CA GLU A 28 -16.51 -5.16 3.18
C GLU A 28 -14.99 -5.42 3.33
N ALA A 29 -14.52 -6.58 2.85
CA ALA A 29 -13.10 -6.90 2.80
C ALA A 29 -12.33 -5.90 1.91
N LYS A 30 -12.86 -5.58 0.73
CA LYS A 30 -12.29 -4.55 -0.15
C LYS A 30 -12.24 -3.19 0.54
N ALA A 31 -13.33 -2.75 1.16
CA ALA A 31 -13.37 -1.46 1.84
C ALA A 31 -12.37 -1.38 3.01
N ARG A 32 -12.12 -2.50 3.70
CA ARG A 32 -11.08 -2.60 4.72
C ARG A 32 -9.67 -2.51 4.12
N ALA A 33 -9.42 -3.20 3.01
CA ALA A 33 -8.15 -3.13 2.29
C ALA A 33 -7.87 -1.70 1.79
N ASP A 34 -8.83 -1.03 1.17
CA ASP A 34 -8.70 0.34 0.65
C ASP A 34 -8.36 1.35 1.79
N LYS A 35 -9.00 1.19 2.96
CA LYS A 35 -8.68 2.01 4.15
C LYS A 35 -7.26 1.78 4.65
N LEU A 36 -6.81 0.52 4.65
CA LEU A 36 -5.48 0.18 5.11
C LEU A 36 -4.41 0.69 4.14
N GLU A 37 -4.63 0.55 2.83
CA GLU A 37 -3.75 1.12 1.80
C GLU A 37 -3.60 2.64 1.98
N THR A 38 -4.70 3.34 2.26
CA THR A 38 -4.68 4.79 2.53
C THR A 38 -3.85 5.12 3.78
N ALA A 39 -4.07 4.39 4.89
CA ALA A 39 -3.34 4.60 6.13
C ALA A 39 -1.83 4.32 5.96
N LEU A 40 -1.49 3.27 5.22
CA LEU A 40 -0.12 2.91 4.91
C LEU A 40 0.55 4.00 4.04
N SER A 41 -0.16 4.50 3.02
CA SER A 41 0.33 5.57 2.15
C SER A 41 0.60 6.85 2.94
N LEU A 42 -0.27 7.20 3.90
CA LEU A 42 -0.08 8.34 4.79
C LEU A 42 1.15 8.16 5.70
N LEU A 43 1.30 6.99 6.33
CA LEU A 43 2.45 6.69 7.19
C LEU A 43 3.76 6.74 6.40
N VAL A 44 3.79 6.16 5.20
CA VAL A 44 4.94 6.22 4.31
C VAL A 44 5.23 7.66 3.89
N GLY A 45 4.21 8.45 3.57
CA GLY A 45 4.35 9.87 3.27
C GLY A 45 4.95 10.65 4.43
N VAL A 46 4.50 10.42 5.67
CA VAL A 46 5.06 11.06 6.86
C VAL A 46 6.54 10.70 7.05
N VAL A 47 6.90 9.43 6.88
CA VAL A 47 8.30 8.97 7.01
C VAL A 47 9.18 9.47 5.85
N ALA A 48 8.67 9.51 4.63
CA ALA A 48 9.43 9.95 3.45
C ALA A 48 9.67 11.46 3.43
N ASN A 49 8.78 12.25 4.02
CA ASN A 49 8.92 13.71 4.12
C ASN A 49 9.54 14.14 5.46
N ASP A 50 10.11 13.22 6.24
CA ASP A 50 10.90 13.57 7.41
C ASP A 50 12.25 14.16 6.93
N PRO A 51 12.54 15.44 7.21
CA PRO A 51 13.77 16.09 6.75
C PRO A 51 15.04 15.46 7.35
N GLY A 52 14.93 14.70 8.44
CA GLY A 52 16.03 13.90 8.99
C GLY A 52 16.32 12.62 8.19
N LEU A 53 15.43 12.24 7.27
CA LEU A 53 15.52 11.03 6.44
C LEU A 53 15.79 11.33 4.95
N GLU A 54 15.59 12.58 4.49
CA GLU A 54 15.82 13.00 3.09
C GLU A 54 17.25 12.73 2.57
N GLU A 55 18.27 12.89 3.42
CA GLU A 55 19.68 12.61 3.06
C GLU A 55 20.09 11.15 3.35
N SER A 56 19.20 10.33 3.90
CA SER A 56 19.55 9.07 4.54
C SER A 56 19.12 7.85 3.72
N TYR A 57 20.04 6.88 3.58
CA TYR A 57 19.74 5.50 3.16
C TYR A 57 18.69 4.80 4.05
N ALA A 58 18.17 5.47 5.09
CA ALA A 58 17.12 5.01 5.98
C ALA A 58 15.87 4.53 5.24
N LEU A 59 15.38 5.22 4.21
CA LEU A 59 14.19 4.74 3.47
C LEU A 59 14.46 3.39 2.78
N GLN A 60 15.62 3.23 2.16
CA GLN A 60 16.02 1.94 1.58
C GLN A 60 16.22 0.86 2.64
N ARG A 61 16.79 1.23 3.80
CA ARG A 61 16.97 0.32 4.93
C ARG A 61 15.62 -0.14 5.51
N ILE A 62 14.67 0.76 5.71
CA ILE A 62 13.32 0.45 6.18
C ILE A 62 12.62 -0.49 5.20
N ALA A 63 12.69 -0.19 3.90
CA ALA A 63 12.16 -1.09 2.87
C ALA A 63 12.80 -2.49 2.93
N GLY A 64 14.11 -2.57 3.13
CA GLY A 64 14.83 -3.84 3.34
C GLY A 64 14.35 -4.60 4.59
N GLN A 65 14.19 -3.90 5.71
CA GLN A 65 13.70 -4.50 6.96
C GLN A 65 12.27 -5.02 6.84
N LEU A 66 11.38 -4.29 6.17
CA LEU A 66 10.00 -4.74 5.92
C LEU A 66 9.95 -5.99 5.04
N ARG A 67 10.82 -6.09 4.01
CA ARG A 67 10.95 -7.31 3.20
C ARG A 67 11.43 -8.48 4.02
N LEU A 68 12.45 -8.29 4.86
CA LEU A 68 12.94 -9.32 5.77
C LEU A 68 11.86 -9.80 6.73
N CYS A 69 11.06 -8.89 7.30
CA CYS A 69 9.92 -9.27 8.15
C CYS A 69 8.85 -10.05 7.37
N ALA A 70 8.65 -9.75 6.08
CA ALA A 70 7.73 -10.50 5.23
C ALA A 70 8.27 -11.88 4.81
N ASP A 71 9.59 -12.06 4.77
CA ASP A 71 10.24 -13.32 4.42
C ASP A 71 10.39 -14.27 5.61
N LEU A 72 10.46 -13.72 6.83
CA LEU A 72 10.64 -14.47 8.08
C LEU A 72 9.64 -13.99 9.15
N PRO A 73 8.32 -14.21 8.98
CA PRO A 73 7.30 -13.68 9.88
C PRO A 73 7.42 -14.25 11.30
N GLU A 74 7.77 -15.52 11.48
CA GLU A 74 7.91 -16.14 12.80
C GLU A 74 9.04 -15.49 13.62
N LEU A 75 10.20 -15.27 12.98
CA LEU A 75 11.34 -14.61 13.61
C LEU A 75 11.06 -13.12 13.85
N ALA A 76 10.40 -12.44 12.92
CA ALA A 76 10.03 -11.04 13.07
C ALA A 76 9.04 -10.86 14.23
N ALA A 77 8.09 -11.78 14.38
CA ALA A 77 7.11 -11.80 15.46
C ALA A 77 7.78 -11.95 16.83
N GLU A 78 8.73 -12.88 16.95
CA GLU A 78 9.54 -13.07 18.16
C GLU A 78 10.32 -11.79 18.53
N LEU A 79 11.00 -11.17 17.56
CA LEU A 79 11.81 -9.98 17.78
C LEU A 79 10.99 -8.73 18.13
N VAL A 80 9.77 -8.61 17.58
CA VAL A 80 8.87 -7.46 17.80
C VAL A 80 7.93 -7.67 18.99
N GLY A 81 7.80 -8.90 19.48
CA GLY A 81 6.87 -9.25 20.56
C GLY A 81 5.41 -9.23 20.10
N CYS A 82 5.13 -9.73 18.90
CA CYS A 82 3.78 -9.92 18.39
C CYS A 82 3.52 -11.37 17.95
N GLU A 83 2.27 -11.69 17.67
CA GLU A 83 1.89 -13.00 17.11
C GLU A 83 2.19 -13.04 15.61
N ALA A 84 2.82 -14.11 15.13
CA ALA A 84 3.19 -14.27 13.71
C ALA A 84 1.98 -14.21 12.76
N GLU A 85 0.83 -14.70 13.20
CA GLU A 85 -0.46 -14.66 12.47
C GLU A 85 -0.95 -13.24 12.18
N ARG A 86 -0.43 -12.24 12.90
CA ARG A 86 -0.76 -10.83 12.72
C ARG A 86 0.16 -10.13 11.72
N ILE A 87 1.26 -10.77 11.33
CA ILE A 87 2.14 -10.29 10.28
C ILE A 87 1.53 -10.70 8.95
N GLU A 88 1.22 -9.72 8.11
CA GLU A 88 0.70 -9.95 6.77
C GLU A 88 1.82 -9.73 5.75
N PRO A 89 2.45 -10.80 5.24
CA PRO A 89 3.63 -10.68 4.38
C PRO A 89 3.35 -9.89 3.10
N VAL A 90 2.15 -10.01 2.53
CA VAL A 90 1.79 -9.33 1.29
C VAL A 90 1.78 -7.81 1.51
N MET A 91 1.22 -7.35 2.63
CA MET A 91 1.15 -5.93 2.97
C MET A 91 2.52 -5.35 3.29
N LEU A 92 3.37 -6.09 4.00
CA LEU A 92 4.75 -5.67 4.28
C LEU A 92 5.59 -5.55 3.00
N ARG A 93 5.43 -6.48 2.04
CA ARG A 93 6.08 -6.39 0.72
C ARG A 93 5.58 -5.18 -0.07
N ALA A 94 4.27 -4.92 -0.05
CA ALA A 94 3.67 -3.76 -0.70
C ALA A 94 4.22 -2.45 -0.09
N ALA A 95 4.23 -2.34 1.24
CA ALA A 95 4.81 -1.20 1.96
C ALA A 95 6.28 -0.97 1.59
N ALA A 96 7.08 -2.03 1.58
CA ALA A 96 8.49 -1.95 1.21
C ALA A 96 8.70 -1.42 -0.22
N ASN A 97 7.85 -1.82 -1.17
CA ASN A 97 7.95 -1.36 -2.56
C ASN A 97 7.60 0.12 -2.71
N ILE A 98 6.59 0.61 -1.98
CA ILE A 98 6.22 2.02 -1.96
C ILE A 98 7.37 2.85 -1.37
N ILE A 99 7.90 2.44 -0.21
CA ILE A 99 9.01 3.13 0.46
C ILE A 99 10.28 3.14 -0.38
N ALA A 100 10.65 2.01 -0.98
CA ALA A 100 11.82 1.92 -1.86
C ALA A 100 11.71 2.81 -3.10
N SER A 101 10.49 3.08 -3.57
CA SER A 101 10.23 3.99 -4.70
C SER A 101 10.34 5.45 -4.28
N ALA A 102 9.94 5.79 -3.04
CA ALA A 102 10.08 7.12 -2.47
C ALA A 102 11.55 7.48 -2.14
N GLY A 103 12.34 6.50 -1.67
CA GLY A 103 13.76 6.69 -1.31
C GLY A 103 14.75 6.63 -2.48
N LYS A 104 14.29 6.64 -3.73
CA LYS A 104 15.19 6.83 -4.89
C LYS A 104 15.43 8.33 -5.06
N PRO A 105 16.67 8.83 -4.92
CA PRO A 105 16.97 10.20 -5.30
C PRO A 105 16.55 10.38 -6.77
N GLY A 106 15.75 11.41 -7.03
CA GLY A 106 14.97 11.53 -8.26
C GLY A 106 15.81 11.35 -9.52
N SER A 107 15.38 10.44 -10.39
CA SER A 107 15.66 10.54 -11.83
C SER A 107 14.62 11.45 -12.49
N GLY A 108 14.33 12.61 -11.89
CA GLY A 108 13.14 13.38 -12.26
C GLY A 108 12.88 14.65 -11.47
N ASP A 109 13.91 15.44 -11.19
CA ASP A 109 13.76 16.90 -11.12
C ASP A 109 14.52 17.51 -12.31
N ALA A 110 14.14 17.07 -13.51
CA ALA A 110 14.18 17.97 -14.66
C ALA A 110 13.04 18.98 -14.48
N VAL A 111 13.16 19.84 -13.47
CA VAL A 111 12.52 21.15 -13.53
C VAL A 111 13.12 21.77 -14.78
N ALA A 112 12.32 21.79 -15.84
CA ALA A 112 12.62 22.55 -17.03
C ALA A 112 13.05 23.94 -16.55
N THR A 113 14.36 24.21 -16.64
CA THR A 113 14.87 25.57 -16.72
C THR A 113 14.26 26.11 -18.00
N MET A 114 13.05 26.63 -17.87
CA MET A 114 12.42 27.44 -18.89
C MET A 114 13.36 28.62 -19.05
N ASP A 115 14.12 28.61 -20.16
CA ASP A 115 14.97 29.70 -20.61
C ASP A 115 14.17 31.01 -20.46
N LEU A 116 14.44 31.74 -19.39
CA LEU A 116 13.97 33.10 -19.24
C LEU A 116 14.81 33.92 -20.22
N PRO A 117 14.21 34.55 -21.24
CA PRO A 117 14.96 35.45 -22.10
C PRO A 117 15.55 36.58 -21.24
N PRO A 118 16.74 37.10 -21.60
CA PRO A 118 17.43 38.11 -20.82
C PRO A 118 16.51 39.33 -20.67
N ARG A 119 16.28 39.74 -19.43
CA ARG A 119 15.64 41.02 -19.13
C ARG A 119 16.59 42.13 -19.58
N ASP A 120 16.28 42.76 -20.70
CA ASP A 120 16.93 43.99 -21.12
C ASP A 120 16.86 45.02 -19.98
N GLY A 121 18.05 45.41 -19.52
CA GLY A 121 18.22 46.49 -18.56
C GLY A 121 17.84 47.81 -19.20
N ALA A 122 16.62 48.26 -18.97
CA ALA A 122 16.28 49.67 -19.11
C ALA A 122 16.79 50.42 -17.87
N THR A 123 18.04 50.89 -17.94
CA THR A 123 18.55 51.94 -17.06
C THR A 123 17.77 53.23 -17.31
N LEU A 124 16.92 53.62 -16.37
CA LEU A 124 16.52 55.00 -16.17
C LEU A 124 17.64 55.70 -15.42
N HIS A 125 18.37 56.60 -16.08
CA HIS A 125 18.95 57.83 -15.54
C HIS A 125 19.38 58.74 -16.69
#